data_AF-A0AAN9FYS1-F1
#
_entry.id   AF-A0AAN9FYS1-F1
#
_cell.length_a   1.000
_cell.length_b   1.000
_cell.length_c   1.000
_cell.angle_alpha   90.00
_cell.angle_beta   90.00
_cell.angle_gamma   90.00
#
_symmetry.space_group_name_H-M   'P 1'
#
loop_
_entity.id
_entity.type
_entity.pdbx_description
1 polymer ?
#
loop_
_entity_poly.entity_id
_entity_poly.type
_entity_poly.pdbx_seq_one_letter_code
_entity_poly.pdbx_strand_id
1 'polypeptide(L)'
;MEHDMQNLIHDVFAMHPLEEPFYDDGERNPEARENSDKFSQLVKENEQMLYPNCKFLLTLKSFVRNRAHPEGSIAEGYLANECLTFCSQYLSGVETRFNRPSRNDDDADSTLINDTTFLHPIGRPLGRKKQQKFTLRKRKRVRRTKLDKKELAQAHRYVLSNYDPVASFIQEHIGRLKRQARPRRLSQVELDKQHSQKFSDWFQQRIKRLDEQGSPQVTDELRWLARGPSEVVRRYTGYVINGSRFHTRSRERFLKTQNSGVVVKTKTTKDEINYYGTLTDIFKMDYSGKYEVVLFKCDWVDIKKGVKKDKFGMTMVNFNHLKHTGKDICDDPFVFASQAKKVFYIYDDRNKDWPVVLNAKVRDIYDMGDEESNVIEEIHEQPMHVTNEAAQNGNDLVRTAVDDDNDFFEVDADNHIGINEEEEE
;
A
#
# COMPACT_ATOMS: atom_id res chain seq x y z
N MET A 1 11.77 -18.22 35.43
CA MET A 1 10.80 -18.16 34.32
C MET A 1 11.14 -17.21 33.17
N GLU A 2 11.82 -16.06 33.35
CA GLU A 2 12.47 -15.38 32.19
C GLU A 2 13.69 -16.15 31.69
N HIS A 3 14.43 -16.81 32.60
CA HIS A 3 15.57 -17.68 32.26
C HIS A 3 15.17 -19.00 31.58
N ASP A 4 14.00 -19.57 31.89
CA ASP A 4 13.60 -20.88 31.32
C ASP A 4 13.07 -20.77 29.88
N MET A 5 12.56 -19.61 29.47
CA MET A 5 12.20 -19.35 28.06
C MET A 5 13.40 -18.99 27.19
N GLN A 6 14.49 -18.45 27.77
CA GLN A 6 15.73 -18.22 27.03
C GLN A 6 16.43 -19.54 26.70
N ASN A 7 16.42 -20.51 27.61
CA ASN A 7 17.02 -21.82 27.37
C ASN A 7 16.24 -22.64 26.33
N LEU A 8 14.90 -22.54 26.29
CA LEU A 8 14.10 -23.24 25.27
C LEU A 8 14.35 -22.69 23.85
N ILE A 9 14.65 -21.39 23.73
CA ILE A 9 15.04 -20.77 22.46
C ILE A 9 16.49 -21.17 22.12
N HIS A 10 17.39 -21.25 23.10
CA HIS A 10 18.78 -21.64 22.87
C HIS A 10 18.95 -23.12 22.49
N ASP A 11 18.08 -24.00 23.00
CA ASP A 11 18.09 -25.45 22.70
C ASP A 11 17.47 -25.78 21.32
N VAL A 12 16.51 -24.97 20.84
CA VAL A 12 15.92 -25.12 19.49
C VAL A 12 16.85 -24.57 18.39
N PHE A 13 17.71 -23.59 18.73
CA PHE A 13 18.58 -22.88 17.77
C PHE A 13 20.07 -23.19 17.93
N ALA A 14 20.45 -24.37 18.43
CA ALA A 14 21.84 -24.79 18.58
C ALA A 14 22.57 -24.92 17.22
N MET A 15 22.94 -23.79 16.62
CA MET A 15 23.96 -23.69 15.59
C MET A 15 25.31 -23.62 16.32
N HIS A 16 26.00 -24.75 16.42
CA HIS A 16 27.42 -24.73 16.76
C HIS A 16 28.16 -23.81 15.78
N PRO A 17 29.09 -22.94 16.23
CA PRO A 17 29.89 -22.14 15.32
C PRO A 17 30.79 -23.10 14.54
N LEU A 18 30.46 -23.36 13.27
CA LEU A 18 31.41 -23.93 12.34
C LEU A 18 32.40 -22.82 11.98
N GLU A 19 33.65 -22.99 12.41
CA GLU A 19 34.78 -22.21 11.93
C GLU A 19 34.77 -22.19 10.39
N GLU A 20 34.72 -21.00 9.79
CA GLU A 20 34.78 -20.84 8.34
C GLU A 20 36.17 -21.21 7.81
N PRO A 21 36.32 -22.14 6.85
CA PRO A 21 37.51 -22.18 6.04
C PRO A 21 37.37 -21.16 4.90
N PHE A 22 38.33 -20.23 4.85
CA PHE A 22 38.59 -19.39 3.69
C PHE A 22 38.70 -20.23 2.42
N TYR A 23 37.86 -19.98 1.41
CA TYR A 23 38.19 -20.36 0.03
C TYR A 23 37.75 -19.32 -1.00
N ASP A 24 38.70 -19.14 -1.92
CA ASP A 24 38.84 -18.20 -3.02
C ASP A 24 37.88 -18.49 -4.20
N ASP A 25 37.76 -17.51 -5.09
CA ASP A 25 36.87 -17.44 -6.25
C ASP A 25 36.96 -18.65 -7.19
N GLY A 26 35.79 -19.11 -7.65
CA GLY A 26 35.66 -19.70 -8.98
C GLY A 26 35.36 -21.19 -9.08
N GLU A 27 34.26 -21.67 -8.50
CA GLU A 27 33.50 -22.80 -9.09
C GLU A 27 32.06 -22.82 -8.58
N ARG A 28 31.11 -23.05 -9.49
CA ARG A 28 29.67 -22.92 -9.26
C ARG A 28 29.19 -24.14 -8.45
N ASN A 29 29.17 -24.05 -7.11
CA ASN A 29 28.78 -25.15 -6.23
C ASN A 29 27.26 -25.44 -6.31
N PRO A 30 26.81 -26.61 -6.82
CA PRO A 30 25.41 -27.00 -6.87
C PRO A 30 24.77 -27.20 -5.49
N GLU A 31 25.56 -27.52 -4.45
CA GLU A 31 25.08 -27.68 -3.07
C GLU A 31 24.61 -26.34 -2.47
N ALA A 32 25.19 -25.21 -2.89
CA ALA A 32 24.77 -23.89 -2.42
C ALA A 32 23.37 -23.52 -2.94
N ARG A 33 22.99 -24.05 -4.12
CA ARG A 33 21.65 -23.86 -4.69
C ARG A 33 20.63 -24.74 -3.98
N GLU A 34 20.97 -26.01 -3.73
CA GLU A 34 20.12 -26.95 -2.99
C GLU A 34 19.93 -26.52 -1.52
N ASN A 35 20.98 -26.00 -0.87
CA ASN A 35 20.90 -25.47 0.50
C ASN A 35 20.11 -24.15 0.57
N SER A 36 20.15 -23.33 -0.48
CA SER A 36 19.33 -22.11 -0.58
C SER A 36 17.85 -22.42 -0.82
N ASP A 37 17.56 -23.42 -1.65
CA ASP A 37 16.19 -23.89 -1.88
C ASP A 37 15.63 -24.53 -0.60
N LYS A 38 16.43 -25.35 0.10
CA LYS A 38 16.09 -25.88 1.43
C LYS A 38 15.90 -24.78 2.48
N PHE A 39 16.73 -23.74 2.50
CA PHE A 39 16.56 -22.62 3.43
C PHE A 39 15.29 -21.82 3.12
N SER A 40 15.00 -21.59 1.84
CA SER A 40 13.77 -20.91 1.42
C SER A 40 12.52 -21.75 1.72
N GLN A 41 12.60 -23.06 1.55
CA GLN A 41 11.58 -24.02 1.95
C GLN A 41 11.38 -23.99 3.47
N LEU A 42 12.47 -24.04 4.25
CA LEU A 42 12.47 -23.97 5.70
C LEU A 42 11.87 -22.65 6.20
N VAL A 43 12.18 -21.52 5.57
CA VAL A 43 11.59 -20.21 5.91
C VAL A 43 10.09 -20.20 5.59
N LYS A 44 9.66 -20.78 4.46
CA LYS A 44 8.23 -20.88 4.12
C LYS A 44 7.47 -21.82 5.07
N GLU A 45 8.03 -22.98 5.39
CA GLU A 45 7.45 -23.94 6.34
C GLU A 45 7.40 -23.36 7.76
N ASN A 46 8.46 -22.66 8.17
CA ASN A 46 8.45 -21.92 9.43
C ASN A 46 7.50 -20.73 9.40
N GLU A 47 7.33 -19.98 8.31
CA GLU A 47 6.28 -18.94 8.25
C GLU A 47 4.87 -19.54 8.42
N GLN A 48 4.62 -20.70 7.80
CA GLN A 48 3.34 -21.40 7.91
C GLN A 48 3.08 -21.99 9.29
N MET A 49 4.10 -22.42 10.03
CA MET A 49 3.96 -22.95 11.40
C MET A 49 4.12 -21.89 12.50
N LEU A 50 5.12 -21.03 12.39
CA LEU A 50 5.46 -20.01 13.39
C LEU A 50 4.42 -18.91 13.45
N TYR A 51 3.90 -18.44 12.31
CA TYR A 51 2.96 -17.32 12.31
C TYR A 51 1.63 -17.66 13.03
N PRO A 52 0.98 -18.80 12.75
CA PRO A 52 -0.20 -19.23 13.52
C PRO A 52 0.11 -19.46 15.00
N ASN A 53 1.24 -20.10 15.32
CA ASN A 53 1.62 -20.38 16.70
C ASN A 53 1.90 -19.10 17.50
N CYS A 54 2.66 -18.15 16.94
CA CYS A 54 2.90 -16.86 17.58
C CYS A 54 1.61 -16.06 17.75
N LYS A 55 0.68 -16.13 16.80
CA LYS A 55 -0.64 -15.49 16.90
C LYS A 55 -1.51 -16.10 18.00
N PHE A 56 -1.48 -17.42 18.12
CA PHE A 56 -2.16 -18.16 19.19
C PHE A 56 -1.58 -17.78 20.56
N LEU A 57 -0.26 -17.79 20.71
CA LEU A 57 0.41 -17.38 21.96
C LEU A 57 0.13 -15.92 22.31
N LEU A 58 0.10 -15.02 21.32
CA LEU A 58 -0.28 -13.63 21.53
C LEU A 58 -1.73 -13.51 22.05
N THR A 59 -2.64 -14.34 21.54
CA THR A 59 -4.02 -14.43 22.00
C THR A 59 -4.12 -14.96 23.43
N LEU A 60 -3.40 -16.04 23.76
CA LEU A 60 -3.37 -16.53 25.14
C LEU A 60 -2.79 -15.47 26.09
N LYS A 61 -1.74 -14.76 25.67
CA LYS A 61 -1.15 -13.65 26.43
C LYS A 61 -2.17 -12.53 26.72
N SER A 62 -3.10 -12.24 25.81
CA SER A 62 -4.12 -11.21 26.06
C SER A 62 -5.20 -11.65 27.06
N PHE A 63 -5.34 -12.96 27.30
CA PHE A 63 -6.22 -13.50 28.35
C PHE A 63 -5.59 -13.47 29.75
N VAL A 64 -4.28 -13.26 29.87
CA VAL A 64 -3.59 -13.14 31.17
C VAL A 64 -3.87 -11.76 31.81
N ARG A 65 -4.97 -11.66 32.55
CA ARG A 65 -5.36 -10.50 33.37
C ARG A 65 -4.77 -10.57 34.78
N ASN A 66 -4.58 -11.77 35.32
CA ASN A 66 -3.91 -11.98 36.61
C ASN A 66 -2.58 -12.73 36.41
N ARG A 67 -1.47 -12.04 36.67
CA ARG A 67 -0.11 -12.63 36.52
C ARG A 67 0.27 -13.59 37.65
N ALA A 68 -0.42 -13.57 38.79
CA ALA A 68 -0.17 -14.51 39.87
C ALA A 68 -0.76 -15.91 39.58
N HIS A 69 -1.78 -15.98 38.71
CA HIS A 69 -2.45 -17.22 38.30
C HIS A 69 -2.71 -17.20 36.78
N PRO A 70 -1.66 -17.30 35.96
CA PRO A 70 -1.77 -17.10 34.51
C PRO A 70 -2.64 -18.17 33.84
N GLU A 71 -2.57 -19.43 34.27
CA GLU A 71 -3.35 -20.54 33.70
C GLU A 71 -4.84 -20.36 33.96
N GLY A 72 -5.22 -20.01 35.21
CA GLY A 72 -6.60 -19.73 35.57
C GLY A 72 -7.17 -18.53 34.81
N SER A 73 -6.35 -17.49 34.64
CA SER A 73 -6.74 -16.30 33.87
C SER A 73 -6.92 -16.61 32.38
N ILE A 74 -6.09 -17.48 31.80
CA ILE A 74 -6.24 -17.93 30.41
C ILE A 74 -7.52 -18.75 30.26
N ALA A 75 -7.78 -19.70 31.15
CA ALA A 75 -8.98 -20.54 31.11
C ALA A 75 -10.27 -19.71 31.20
N GLU A 76 -10.32 -18.75 32.13
CA GLU A 76 -11.45 -17.83 32.28
C GLU A 76 -11.63 -16.95 31.02
N GLY A 77 -10.55 -16.38 30.50
CA GLY A 77 -10.58 -15.56 29.29
C GLY A 77 -11.03 -16.34 28.05
N TYR A 78 -10.60 -17.60 27.93
CA TYR A 78 -11.01 -18.48 26.84
C TYR A 78 -12.50 -18.83 26.93
N LEU A 79 -13.01 -19.20 28.11
CA LEU A 79 -14.43 -19.46 28.34
C LEU A 79 -15.30 -18.25 28.01
N ALA A 80 -14.92 -17.06 28.50
CA ALA A 80 -15.64 -15.82 28.20
C ALA A 80 -15.67 -15.54 26.69
N ASN A 81 -14.57 -15.80 25.99
CA ASN A 81 -14.47 -15.62 24.54
C ASN A 81 -15.40 -16.56 23.76
N GLU A 82 -15.48 -17.84 24.14
CA GLU A 82 -16.39 -18.80 23.51
C GLU A 82 -17.85 -18.41 23.74
N CYS A 83 -18.23 -18.09 24.98
CA CYS A 83 -19.58 -17.64 25.31
C CYS A 83 -19.98 -16.40 24.50
N LEU A 84 -19.12 -15.39 24.43
CA LEU A 84 -19.39 -14.18 23.64
C LEU A 84 -19.49 -14.48 22.14
N THR A 85 -18.67 -15.39 21.63
CA THR A 85 -18.72 -15.80 20.22
C THR A 85 -20.03 -16.49 19.89
N PHE A 86 -20.48 -17.40 20.75
CA PHE A 86 -21.79 -18.05 20.62
C PHE A 86 -22.94 -17.04 20.67
N CYS A 87 -22.98 -16.17 21.70
CA CYS A 87 -24.01 -15.14 21.83
C CYS A 87 -24.05 -14.20 20.61
N SER A 88 -22.90 -13.94 20.00
CA SER A 88 -22.79 -13.02 18.88
C SER A 88 -23.50 -13.46 17.60
N GLN A 89 -23.85 -14.74 17.48
CA GLN A 89 -24.68 -15.24 16.37
C GLN A 89 -26.16 -14.84 16.51
N TYR A 90 -26.60 -14.55 17.74
CA TYR A 90 -28.01 -14.28 18.06
C TYR A 90 -28.29 -12.80 18.34
N LEU A 91 -27.26 -11.96 18.46
CA LEU A 91 -27.39 -10.52 18.69
C LEU A 91 -27.49 -9.76 17.36
N SER A 92 -28.65 -9.16 17.10
CA SER A 92 -28.86 -8.25 15.97
C SER A 92 -28.74 -6.78 16.41
N GLY A 93 -28.14 -5.94 15.57
CA GLY A 93 -28.02 -4.49 15.82
C GLY A 93 -26.86 -4.04 16.72
N VAL A 94 -26.00 -4.97 17.17
CA VAL A 94 -24.76 -4.68 17.92
C VAL A 94 -23.55 -5.16 17.12
N GLU A 95 -22.42 -4.49 17.23
CA GLU A 95 -21.17 -4.93 16.60
C GLU A 95 -20.67 -6.23 17.25
N THR A 96 -20.45 -7.26 16.44
CA THR A 96 -20.04 -8.62 16.82
C THR A 96 -18.77 -9.04 16.08
N ARG A 97 -18.18 -10.18 16.48
CA ARG A 97 -17.04 -10.77 15.76
C ARG A 97 -17.34 -11.02 14.26
N PHE A 98 -18.59 -11.31 13.92
CA PHE A 98 -19.02 -11.66 12.57
C PHE A 98 -19.43 -10.47 11.70
N ASN A 99 -19.96 -9.39 12.31
CA ASN A 99 -20.42 -8.22 11.55
C ASN A 99 -19.48 -7.00 11.65
N ARG A 100 -18.45 -7.05 12.51
CA ARG A 100 -17.46 -5.98 12.62
C ARG A 100 -16.73 -5.79 11.29
N PRO A 101 -16.61 -4.55 10.78
CA PRO A 101 -15.86 -4.30 9.56
C PRO A 101 -14.37 -4.70 9.68
N SER A 102 -13.78 -5.09 8.56
CA SER A 102 -12.36 -5.43 8.49
C SER A 102 -11.49 -4.21 8.84
N ARG A 103 -10.22 -4.42 9.25
CA ARG A 103 -9.34 -3.33 9.73
C ARG A 103 -9.15 -2.23 8.69
N ASN A 104 -9.16 -2.64 7.44
CA ASN A 104 -8.94 -1.81 6.26
C ASN A 104 -10.18 -1.85 5.36
N ASP A 105 -11.36 -1.94 5.99
CA ASP A 105 -12.62 -1.78 5.29
C ASP A 105 -12.64 -0.40 4.61
N ASP A 106 -12.86 -0.41 3.29
CA ASP A 106 -12.86 0.75 2.41
C ASP A 106 -14.24 1.44 2.32
N ASP A 107 -15.21 1.00 3.15
CA ASP A 107 -16.61 1.49 3.13
C ASP A 107 -17.23 1.37 1.71
N ALA A 108 -16.85 0.34 0.95
CA ALA A 108 -17.45 0.06 -0.35
C ALA A 108 -18.92 -0.37 -0.14
N ASP A 109 -19.87 0.55 -0.32
CA ASP A 109 -21.29 0.23 -0.32
C ASP A 109 -21.57 -0.74 -1.48
N SER A 110 -21.94 -1.98 -1.16
CA SER A 110 -22.14 -3.07 -2.13
C SER A 110 -23.22 -2.76 -3.16
N THR A 111 -24.05 -1.75 -2.90
CA THR A 111 -25.10 -1.26 -3.79
C THR A 111 -24.60 -0.39 -4.95
N LEU A 112 -23.36 0.11 -4.91
CA LEU A 112 -22.77 0.98 -5.95
C LEU A 112 -21.87 0.25 -6.95
N ILE A 113 -21.64 -1.06 -6.78
CA ILE A 113 -20.68 -1.84 -7.57
C ILE A 113 -21.01 -1.77 -9.09
N ASN A 114 -22.29 -1.64 -9.45
CA ASN A 114 -22.73 -1.62 -10.85
C ASN A 114 -22.48 -0.29 -11.60
N ASP A 115 -22.20 0.82 -10.91
CA ASP A 115 -21.95 2.15 -11.52
C ASP A 115 -20.52 2.66 -11.24
N THR A 116 -19.57 1.78 -10.91
CA THR A 116 -18.18 2.11 -10.57
C THR A 116 -17.36 2.56 -11.79
N THR A 117 -17.67 3.75 -12.30
CA THR A 117 -16.78 4.45 -13.23
C THR A 117 -15.52 4.89 -12.50
N PHE A 118 -14.38 4.92 -13.20
CA PHE A 118 -13.07 5.45 -12.77
C PHE A 118 -13.11 6.82 -12.04
N LEU A 119 -14.23 7.53 -12.19
CA LEU A 119 -14.53 8.88 -11.73
C LEU A 119 -15.26 8.94 -10.38
N HIS A 120 -15.43 7.78 -9.72
CA HIS A 120 -15.95 7.66 -8.35
C HIS A 120 -15.07 6.69 -7.54
N PRO A 121 -14.03 7.18 -6.84
CA PRO A 121 -13.06 6.35 -6.18
C PRO A 121 -13.68 5.62 -4.99
N ILE A 122 -13.52 4.30 -4.99
CA ILE A 122 -13.73 3.43 -3.84
C ILE A 122 -12.65 3.77 -2.79
N GLY A 123 -13.01 3.70 -1.51
CA GLY A 123 -12.08 3.95 -0.41
C GLY A 123 -12.38 5.20 0.40
N ARG A 124 -11.68 5.29 1.54
CA ARG A 124 -11.90 6.33 2.53
C ARG A 124 -10.60 6.92 3.08
N PRO A 125 -10.58 8.22 3.38
CA PRO A 125 -9.45 8.84 4.07
C PRO A 125 -9.41 8.42 5.54
N LEU A 126 -8.20 8.26 6.08
CA LEU A 126 -8.00 7.95 7.50
C LEU A 126 -8.28 9.18 8.39
N GLY A 127 -8.76 8.93 9.61
CA GLY A 127 -9.07 9.98 10.60
C GLY A 127 -10.46 10.62 10.45
N ARG A 128 -11.32 10.09 9.57
CA ARG A 128 -12.75 10.43 9.53
C ARG A 128 -13.51 9.39 10.37
N LYS A 129 -14.05 9.78 11.54
CA LYS A 129 -14.91 8.89 12.33
C LYS A 129 -16.14 8.49 11.50
N LYS A 130 -16.46 7.19 11.44
CA LYS A 130 -17.72 6.69 10.86
C LYS A 130 -18.88 7.39 11.60
N GLN A 131 -20.01 7.62 10.94
CA GLN A 131 -21.20 8.21 11.59
C GLN A 131 -21.81 7.23 12.59
N GLN A 132 -21.12 6.93 13.69
CA GLN A 132 -21.76 6.37 14.88
C GLN A 132 -22.48 7.52 15.59
N LYS A 133 -23.70 7.25 16.06
CA LYS A 133 -24.70 8.20 16.59
C LYS A 133 -24.25 9.06 17.80
N PHE A 134 -22.99 9.00 18.20
CA PHE A 134 -22.44 9.79 19.31
C PHE A 134 -21.44 10.82 18.80
N THR A 135 -21.82 12.09 18.91
CA THR A 135 -21.01 13.24 18.52
C THR A 135 -20.01 13.57 19.63
N LEU A 136 -18.78 13.06 19.52
CA LEU A 136 -17.68 13.48 20.39
C LEU A 136 -16.38 13.75 19.61
N ARG A 137 -15.89 14.98 19.82
CA ARG A 137 -14.60 15.60 19.45
C ARG A 137 -14.45 16.22 18.06
N LYS A 138 -13.73 17.35 18.06
CA LYS A 138 -13.54 18.33 16.99
C LYS A 138 -13.07 17.66 15.69
N ARG A 139 -13.74 18.00 14.59
CA ARG A 139 -13.41 17.58 13.21
C ARG A 139 -11.97 17.99 12.88
N LYS A 140 -11.06 17.06 12.56
CA LYS A 140 -9.86 17.41 11.78
C LYS A 140 -10.34 17.74 10.37
N ARG A 141 -10.49 19.04 10.07
CA ARG A 141 -10.93 19.51 8.75
C ARG A 141 -9.97 18.94 7.70
N VAL A 142 -10.53 18.30 6.66
CA VAL A 142 -9.76 17.90 5.48
C VAL A 142 -9.02 19.13 4.97
N ARG A 143 -7.69 19.04 4.84
CA ARG A 143 -6.89 20.16 4.34
C ARG A 143 -7.27 20.39 2.88
N ARG A 144 -7.86 21.56 2.60
CA ARG A 144 -8.07 22.05 1.25
C ARG A 144 -6.83 22.85 0.88
N THR A 145 -6.18 22.47 -0.21
CA THR A 145 -4.94 23.11 -0.66
C THR A 145 -5.06 23.45 -2.12
N LYS A 146 -4.62 24.65 -2.47
CA LYS A 146 -4.44 25.05 -3.86
C LYS A 146 -3.20 24.33 -4.39
N LEU A 147 -3.33 23.55 -5.46
CA LEU A 147 -2.18 22.93 -6.12
C LEU A 147 -1.44 23.97 -6.94
N ASP A 148 -0.12 23.78 -7.06
CA ASP A 148 0.64 24.51 -8.07
C ASP A 148 0.12 24.13 -9.46
N LYS A 149 0.15 25.08 -10.41
CA LYS A 149 -0.35 24.87 -11.78
C LYS A 149 0.34 23.67 -12.44
N LYS A 150 1.62 23.46 -12.13
CA LYS A 150 2.38 22.33 -12.64
C LYS A 150 1.90 21.00 -12.07
N GLU A 151 1.71 20.90 -10.75
CA GLU A 151 1.21 19.67 -10.12
C GLU A 151 -0.21 19.35 -10.60
N LEU A 152 -1.04 20.38 -10.77
CA LEU A 152 -2.39 20.24 -11.32
C LEU A 152 -2.34 19.71 -12.76
N ALA A 153 -1.44 20.24 -13.59
CA ALA A 153 -1.25 19.77 -14.97
C ALA A 153 -0.72 18.33 -15.05
N GLN A 154 0.26 17.97 -14.22
CA GLN A 154 0.78 16.60 -14.11
C GLN A 154 -0.33 15.62 -13.69
N ALA A 155 -1.09 15.96 -12.66
CA ALA A 155 -2.18 15.14 -12.14
C ALA A 155 -3.31 15.00 -13.17
N HIS A 156 -3.72 16.11 -13.79
CA HIS A 156 -4.76 16.10 -14.83
C HIS A 156 -4.34 15.29 -16.06
N ARG A 157 -3.08 15.43 -16.50
CA ARG A 157 -2.52 14.63 -17.61
C ARG A 157 -2.59 13.15 -17.30
N TYR A 158 -2.23 12.74 -16.08
CA TYR A 158 -2.32 11.34 -15.69
C TYR A 158 -3.75 10.80 -15.78
N VAL A 159 -4.74 11.58 -15.31
CA VAL A 159 -6.16 11.21 -15.40
C VAL A 159 -6.60 11.03 -16.85
N LEU A 160 -6.25 11.99 -17.73
CA LEU A 160 -6.60 11.92 -19.15
C LEU A 160 -5.94 10.72 -19.86
N SER A 161 -4.68 10.43 -19.56
CA SER A 161 -3.93 9.34 -20.20
C SER A 161 -4.41 7.95 -19.83
N ASN A 162 -5.04 7.79 -18.67
CA ASN A 162 -5.51 6.50 -18.15
C ASN A 162 -7.03 6.32 -18.26
N TYR A 163 -7.73 7.22 -18.95
CA TYR A 163 -9.18 7.13 -19.13
C TYR A 163 -9.52 6.65 -20.55
N ASP A 164 -10.13 5.47 -20.65
CA ASP A 164 -10.29 4.75 -21.93
C ASP A 164 -11.01 5.55 -23.02
N PRO A 165 -12.12 6.28 -22.75
CA PRO A 165 -12.77 7.10 -23.78
C PRO A 165 -11.87 8.19 -24.37
N VAL A 166 -10.86 8.64 -23.63
CA VAL A 166 -9.89 9.66 -24.09
C VAL A 166 -8.80 9.05 -24.99
N ALA A 167 -8.61 7.72 -24.99
CA ALA A 167 -7.59 7.04 -25.79
C ALA A 167 -7.68 7.36 -27.30
N SER A 168 -8.90 7.44 -27.84
CA SER A 168 -9.14 7.81 -29.24
C SER A 168 -8.61 9.21 -29.57
N PHE A 169 -8.82 10.17 -28.68
CA PHE A 169 -8.34 11.55 -28.80
C PHE A 169 -6.82 11.66 -28.63
N ILE A 170 -6.24 10.84 -27.75
CA ILE A 170 -4.78 10.74 -27.60
C ILE A 170 -4.14 10.30 -28.92
N GLN A 171 -4.67 9.24 -29.54
CA GLN A 171 -4.20 8.76 -30.83
C GLN A 171 -4.37 9.81 -31.94
N GLU A 172 -5.51 10.50 -31.98
CA GLU A 172 -5.76 11.59 -32.95
C GLU A 172 -4.70 12.70 -32.81
N HIS A 173 -4.40 13.14 -31.58
CA HIS A 173 -3.41 14.18 -31.30
C HIS A 173 -2.00 13.75 -31.70
N ILE A 174 -1.57 12.54 -31.31
CA ILE A 174 -0.26 12.01 -31.67
C ILE A 174 -0.15 11.89 -33.20
N GLY A 175 -1.20 11.42 -33.87
CA GLY A 175 -1.26 11.37 -35.33
C GLY A 175 -1.11 12.74 -35.97
N ARG A 176 -1.74 13.78 -35.41
CA ARG A 176 -1.59 15.17 -35.85
C ARG A 176 -0.15 15.67 -35.67
N LEU A 177 0.46 15.45 -34.51
CA LEU A 177 1.85 15.84 -34.25
C LEU A 177 2.81 15.15 -35.23
N LYS A 178 2.63 13.84 -35.48
CA LYS A 178 3.43 13.09 -36.45
C LYS A 178 3.32 13.67 -37.87
N ARG A 179 2.12 14.08 -38.30
CA ARG A 179 1.90 14.72 -39.61
C ARG A 179 2.60 16.07 -39.70
N GLN A 180 2.50 16.90 -38.66
CA GLN A 180 3.16 18.21 -38.59
C GLN A 180 4.70 18.08 -38.53
N ALA A 181 5.21 17.01 -37.91
CA ALA A 181 6.62 16.73 -37.75
C ALA A 181 7.27 16.00 -38.94
N ARG A 182 6.51 15.61 -39.97
CA ARG A 182 7.06 14.93 -41.17
C ARG A 182 8.26 15.63 -41.81
N PRO A 183 8.33 16.97 -41.89
CA PRO A 183 9.49 17.65 -42.45
C PRO A 183 10.75 17.56 -41.59
N ARG A 184 10.62 17.35 -40.26
CA ARG A 184 11.73 17.38 -39.29
C ARG A 184 12.10 16.00 -38.70
N ARG A 185 11.33 14.95 -38.94
CA ARG A 185 11.52 13.58 -38.39
C ARG A 185 11.85 13.59 -36.87
N LEU A 186 10.97 14.20 -36.07
CA LEU A 186 11.14 14.25 -34.60
C LEU A 186 11.27 12.84 -34.00
N SER A 187 12.09 12.72 -32.96
CA SER A 187 12.21 11.48 -32.19
C SER A 187 10.90 11.18 -31.45
N GLN A 188 10.71 9.92 -31.03
CA GLN A 188 9.54 9.53 -30.24
C GLN A 188 9.50 10.29 -28.89
N VAL A 189 10.66 10.52 -28.27
CA VAL A 189 10.76 11.26 -27.00
C VAL A 189 10.32 12.72 -27.16
N GLU A 190 10.73 13.38 -28.24
CA GLU A 190 10.26 14.75 -28.53
C GLU A 190 8.75 14.81 -28.79
N LEU A 191 8.20 13.80 -29.49
CA LEU A 191 6.75 13.72 -29.74
C LEU A 191 5.97 13.55 -28.44
N ASP A 192 6.43 12.66 -27.56
CA ASP A 192 5.77 12.39 -26.27
C ASP A 192 5.85 13.62 -25.36
N LYS A 193 6.96 14.36 -25.40
CA LYS A 193 7.09 15.66 -24.71
C LYS A 193 6.11 16.69 -25.25
N GLN A 194 6.00 16.84 -26.57
CA GLN A 194 5.04 17.77 -27.18
C GLN A 194 3.59 17.38 -26.91
N HIS A 195 3.28 16.09 -26.95
CA HIS A 195 1.96 15.58 -26.59
C HIS A 195 1.65 15.91 -25.13
N SER A 196 2.53 15.56 -24.21
CA SER A 196 2.35 15.81 -22.77
C SER A 196 2.10 17.28 -22.44
N GLN A 197 2.74 18.20 -23.17
CA GLN A 197 2.59 19.64 -22.92
C GLN A 197 1.33 20.25 -23.53
N LYS A 198 0.92 19.79 -24.73
CA LYS A 198 -0.14 20.47 -25.52
C LYS A 198 -1.48 19.73 -25.51
N PHE A 199 -1.51 18.49 -25.04
CA PHE A 199 -2.69 17.64 -25.16
C PHE A 199 -3.90 18.19 -24.42
N SER A 200 -3.75 18.68 -23.18
CA SER A 200 -4.88 19.18 -22.38
C SER A 200 -5.59 20.34 -23.08
N ASP A 201 -4.83 21.35 -23.53
CA ASP A 201 -5.36 22.50 -24.27
C ASP A 201 -6.00 22.07 -25.60
N TRP A 202 -5.35 21.17 -26.33
CA TRP A 202 -5.89 20.66 -27.59
C TRP A 202 -7.17 19.86 -27.37
N PHE A 203 -7.22 19.02 -26.33
CA PHE A 203 -8.36 18.18 -25.99
C PHE A 203 -9.56 19.07 -25.63
N GLN A 204 -9.35 20.11 -24.84
CA GLN A 204 -10.38 21.10 -24.53
C GLN A 204 -10.96 21.76 -25.80
N GLN A 205 -10.09 22.22 -26.70
CA GLN A 205 -10.54 22.83 -27.96
C GLN A 205 -11.24 21.83 -28.87
N ARG A 206 -10.78 20.58 -28.89
CA ARG A 206 -11.35 19.51 -29.71
C ARG A 206 -12.76 19.15 -29.24
N ILE A 207 -12.96 18.98 -27.94
CA ILE A 207 -14.27 18.70 -27.36
C ILE A 207 -15.22 19.88 -27.60
N LYS A 208 -14.77 21.13 -27.42
CA LYS A 208 -15.60 22.31 -27.69
C LYS A 208 -16.13 22.33 -29.14
N ARG A 209 -15.28 22.05 -30.12
CA ARG A 209 -15.68 22.02 -31.55
C ARG A 209 -16.65 20.88 -31.86
N LEU A 210 -16.47 19.71 -31.25
CA LEU A 210 -17.37 18.58 -31.45
C LEU A 210 -18.74 18.83 -30.79
N ASP A 211 -18.75 19.54 -29.67
CA ASP A 211 -19.97 19.96 -28.97
C ASP A 211 -20.76 20.97 -29.81
N GLU A 212 -20.09 21.96 -30.40
CA GLU A 212 -20.69 22.92 -31.35
C GLU A 212 -21.26 22.24 -32.61
N GLN A 213 -20.70 21.09 -33.00
CA GLN A 213 -21.16 20.28 -34.14
C GLN A 213 -22.27 19.29 -33.78
N GLY A 214 -22.68 19.21 -32.50
CA GLY A 214 -23.68 18.24 -32.04
C GLY A 214 -23.25 16.78 -32.17
N SER A 215 -21.94 16.51 -32.11
CA SER A 215 -21.42 15.15 -32.28
C SER A 215 -21.83 14.24 -31.12
N PRO A 216 -22.40 13.04 -31.40
CA PRO A 216 -22.78 12.09 -30.35
C PRO A 216 -21.57 11.46 -29.64
N GLN A 217 -20.34 11.69 -30.14
CA GLN A 217 -19.12 11.19 -29.54
C GLN A 217 -18.75 11.91 -28.23
N VAL A 218 -19.32 13.09 -27.97
CA VAL A 218 -19.03 13.88 -26.76
C VAL A 218 -20.01 13.53 -25.65
N THR A 219 -19.56 12.71 -24.72
CA THR A 219 -20.26 12.42 -23.46
C THR A 219 -20.08 13.56 -22.46
N ASP A 220 -20.97 13.65 -21.47
CA ASP A 220 -20.82 14.63 -20.38
C ASP A 220 -19.50 14.46 -19.62
N GLU A 221 -19.04 13.23 -19.43
CA GLU A 221 -17.74 12.90 -18.83
C GLU A 221 -16.60 13.60 -19.56
N LEU A 222 -16.57 13.50 -20.90
CA LEU A 222 -15.56 14.16 -21.72
C LEU A 222 -15.64 15.69 -21.62
N ARG A 223 -16.85 16.26 -21.50
CA ARG A 223 -17.01 17.72 -21.29
C ARG A 223 -16.40 18.16 -19.97
N TRP A 224 -16.63 17.41 -18.89
CA TRP A 224 -16.09 17.74 -17.57
C TRP A 224 -14.58 17.52 -17.50
N LEU A 225 -14.06 16.45 -18.08
CA LEU A 225 -12.63 16.20 -18.19
C LEU A 225 -11.92 17.30 -19.02
N ALA A 226 -12.54 17.73 -20.13
CA ALA A 226 -12.00 18.79 -20.98
C ALA A 226 -11.91 20.17 -20.30
N ARG A 227 -12.78 20.44 -19.32
CA ARG A 227 -12.71 21.67 -18.51
C ARG A 227 -11.55 21.65 -17.52
N GLY A 228 -11.07 20.48 -17.15
CA GLY A 228 -10.04 20.29 -16.15
C GLY A 228 -10.57 20.28 -14.71
N PRO A 229 -9.70 19.91 -13.76
CA PRO A 229 -10.04 19.81 -12.34
C PRO A 229 -10.04 21.18 -11.66
N SER A 230 -10.71 21.26 -10.51
CA SER A 230 -10.62 22.39 -9.59
C SER A 230 -9.19 22.62 -9.09
N GLU A 231 -8.75 23.87 -9.04
CA GLU A 231 -7.44 24.26 -8.50
C GLU A 231 -7.31 23.94 -6.99
N VAL A 232 -8.45 23.88 -6.28
CA VAL A 232 -8.52 23.57 -4.86
C VAL A 232 -8.88 22.11 -4.68
N VAL A 233 -7.92 21.32 -4.23
CA VAL A 233 -8.11 19.88 -4.00
C VAL A 233 -8.12 19.55 -2.51
N ARG A 234 -8.59 18.35 -2.17
CA ARG A 234 -8.50 17.80 -0.82
C ARG A 234 -7.21 17.00 -0.69
N ARG A 235 -6.41 17.26 0.34
CA ARG A 235 -5.17 16.54 0.64
C ARG A 235 -5.35 15.64 1.85
N TYR A 236 -4.87 14.40 1.76
CA TYR A 236 -4.92 13.41 2.83
C TYR A 236 -3.53 12.91 3.21
N THR A 237 -3.36 12.51 4.47
CA THR A 237 -2.11 11.92 4.97
C THR A 237 -2.14 10.40 4.99
N GLY A 238 -3.32 9.80 4.79
CA GLY A 238 -3.52 8.37 4.73
C GLY A 238 -4.89 8.02 4.17
N TYR A 239 -4.96 6.87 3.51
CA TYR A 239 -6.13 6.43 2.74
C TYR A 239 -6.24 4.91 2.77
N VAL A 240 -7.47 4.40 2.79
CA VAL A 240 -7.78 2.97 2.73
C VAL A 240 -8.49 2.70 1.42
N ILE A 241 -7.97 1.76 0.65
CA ILE A 241 -8.52 1.34 -0.63
C ILE A 241 -8.12 -0.12 -0.90
N ASN A 242 -9.02 -0.91 -1.48
CA ASN A 242 -8.77 -2.31 -1.84
C ASN A 242 -8.26 -3.13 -0.64
N GLY A 243 -8.88 -2.97 0.53
CA GLY A 243 -8.45 -3.65 1.76
C GLY A 243 -7.06 -3.27 2.27
N SER A 244 -6.40 -2.25 1.69
CA SER A 244 -5.05 -1.83 2.03
C SER A 244 -5.02 -0.42 2.63
N ARG A 245 -4.33 -0.28 3.77
CA ARG A 245 -4.04 1.00 4.40
C ARG A 245 -2.74 1.58 3.85
N PHE A 246 -2.82 2.81 3.34
CA PHE A 246 -1.70 3.60 2.86
C PHE A 246 -1.48 4.84 3.74
N HIS A 247 -0.21 5.17 4.01
CA HIS A 247 0.20 6.41 4.66
C HIS A 247 1.20 7.15 3.78
N THR A 248 1.11 8.48 3.79
CA THR A 248 2.20 9.32 3.27
C THR A 248 3.48 9.07 4.07
N ARG A 249 4.64 9.13 3.40
CA ARG A 249 5.98 8.99 4.02
C ARG A 249 6.15 9.90 5.24
N SER A 250 5.61 11.12 5.18
CA SER A 250 5.65 12.07 6.29
C SER A 250 4.85 11.62 7.50
N ARG A 251 3.66 11.02 7.30
CA ARG A 251 2.86 10.42 8.38
C ARG A 251 3.51 9.17 8.94
N GLU A 252 4.10 8.35 8.08
CA GLU A 252 4.75 7.10 8.47
C GLU A 252 5.98 7.32 9.36
N ARG A 253 6.74 8.41 9.17
CA ARG A 253 8.03 8.65 9.84
C ARG A 253 8.01 8.47 11.37
N PHE A 254 6.86 8.71 12.00
CA PHE A 254 6.69 8.64 13.45
C PHE A 254 5.95 7.38 13.91
N LEU A 255 5.67 6.45 13.01
CA LEU A 255 4.94 5.21 13.27
C LEU A 255 5.90 4.01 13.23
N LYS A 256 5.59 3.01 14.05
CA LYS A 256 6.29 1.71 14.01
C LYS A 256 5.97 0.89 12.76
N THR A 257 4.93 1.25 12.00
CA THR A 257 4.44 0.46 10.86
C THR A 257 4.64 1.21 9.55
N GLN A 258 5.23 0.50 8.57
CA GLN A 258 5.41 1.03 7.23
C GLN A 258 4.14 0.87 6.40
N ASN A 259 3.67 1.95 5.77
CA ASN A 259 2.47 1.96 4.94
C ASN A 259 2.59 2.86 3.70
N SER A 260 3.78 3.37 3.39
CA SER A 260 4.05 4.29 2.28
C SER A 260 4.60 3.60 1.03
N GLY A 261 4.99 2.33 1.11
CA GLY A 261 5.45 1.57 -0.05
C GLY A 261 4.33 1.25 -1.04
N VAL A 262 4.56 1.59 -2.31
CA VAL A 262 3.61 1.40 -3.40
C VAL A 262 4.29 0.66 -4.55
N VAL A 263 3.55 -0.28 -5.14
CA VAL A 263 3.87 -0.89 -6.43
C VAL A 263 2.70 -0.75 -7.39
N VAL A 264 3.01 -0.48 -8.65
CA VAL A 264 2.06 -0.52 -9.77
C VAL A 264 2.55 -1.54 -10.76
N LYS A 265 1.70 -2.53 -11.04
CA LYS A 265 2.00 -3.58 -12.01
C LYS A 265 1.38 -3.22 -13.35
N THR A 266 2.18 -3.21 -14.42
CA THR A 266 1.71 -2.99 -15.78
C THR A 266 2.03 -4.20 -16.63
N LYS A 267 1.02 -4.79 -17.27
CA LYS A 267 1.22 -5.88 -18.24
C LYS A 267 1.54 -5.27 -19.61
N THR A 268 2.74 -5.51 -20.09
CA THR A 268 3.09 -5.25 -21.50
C THR A 268 2.87 -6.54 -22.29
N THR A 269 2.77 -6.47 -23.62
CA THR A 269 2.60 -7.64 -24.51
C THR A 269 3.69 -8.71 -24.37
N LYS A 270 4.82 -8.40 -23.72
CA LYS A 270 5.96 -9.32 -23.54
C LYS A 270 6.28 -9.58 -22.07
N ASP A 271 6.17 -8.57 -21.21
CA ASP A 271 6.64 -8.64 -19.82
C ASP A 271 5.69 -7.94 -18.84
N GLU A 272 5.61 -8.45 -17.61
CA GLU A 272 5.03 -7.73 -16.47
C GLU A 272 6.08 -6.81 -15.85
N ILE A 273 5.82 -5.50 -15.89
CA ILE A 273 6.73 -4.48 -15.33
C ILE A 273 6.14 -3.96 -14.03
N ASN A 274 6.94 -3.98 -12.96
CA ASN A 274 6.57 -3.45 -11.66
C ASN A 274 7.29 -2.13 -11.41
N TYR A 275 6.51 -1.06 -11.23
CA TYR A 275 7.00 0.25 -10.82
C TYR A 275 6.91 0.36 -9.31
N TYR A 276 8.04 0.52 -8.64
CA TYR A 276 8.11 0.69 -7.19
C TYR A 276 8.31 2.16 -6.83
N GLY A 277 7.64 2.61 -5.77
CA GLY A 277 7.75 3.99 -5.32
C GLY A 277 7.28 4.19 -3.90
N THR A 278 7.62 5.36 -3.35
CA THR A 278 7.19 5.76 -2.01
C THR A 278 6.11 6.83 -2.09
N LEU A 279 4.98 6.61 -1.41
CA LEU A 279 3.84 7.52 -1.33
C LEU A 279 4.22 8.79 -0.57
N THR A 280 4.23 9.93 -1.26
CA THR A 280 4.56 11.23 -0.66
C THR A 280 3.31 12.02 -0.30
N ASP A 281 2.28 11.99 -1.14
CA ASP A 281 1.03 12.73 -0.94
C ASP A 281 -0.19 12.02 -1.53
N ILE A 282 -1.37 12.36 -1.02
CA ILE A 282 -2.66 11.84 -1.49
C ILE A 282 -3.57 13.03 -1.78
N PHE A 283 -4.08 13.11 -3.01
CA PHE A 283 -4.96 14.16 -3.45
C PHE A 283 -6.28 13.60 -3.94
N LYS A 284 -7.38 14.23 -3.52
CA LYS A 284 -8.70 14.02 -4.09
C LYS A 284 -9.09 15.24 -4.89
N MET A 285 -9.08 15.06 -6.20
CA MET A 285 -9.38 16.08 -7.19
C MET A 285 -10.87 16.06 -7.51
N ASP A 286 -11.41 17.24 -7.81
CA ASP A 286 -12.82 17.44 -8.09
C ASP A 286 -12.96 18.09 -9.47
N TYR A 287 -13.80 17.50 -10.31
CA TYR A 287 -14.15 18.01 -11.62
C TYR A 287 -15.54 18.65 -11.55
N SER A 288 -15.56 19.89 -11.06
CA SER A 288 -16.76 20.72 -10.95
C SER A 288 -17.93 20.06 -10.17
N GLY A 289 -17.61 19.27 -9.14
CA GLY A 289 -18.59 18.57 -8.31
C GLY A 289 -19.30 17.39 -8.97
N LYS A 290 -18.94 17.00 -10.21
CA LYS A 290 -19.54 15.86 -10.91
C LYS A 290 -18.76 14.59 -10.72
N TYR A 291 -17.44 14.69 -10.85
CA TYR A 291 -16.53 13.57 -10.73
C TYR A 291 -15.44 13.89 -9.73
N GLU A 292 -15.05 12.90 -8.94
CA GLU A 292 -13.96 13.02 -8.01
C GLU A 292 -12.94 11.92 -8.34
N VAL A 293 -11.64 12.19 -8.27
CA VAL A 293 -10.61 11.14 -8.45
C VAL A 293 -9.60 11.24 -7.34
N VAL A 294 -9.12 10.08 -6.86
CA VAL A 294 -8.08 10.03 -5.83
C VAL A 294 -6.78 9.57 -6.46
N LEU A 295 -5.77 10.44 -6.37
CA LEU A 295 -4.43 10.21 -6.87
C LEU A 295 -3.44 10.12 -5.72
N PHE A 296 -2.50 9.19 -5.86
CA PHE A 296 -1.31 9.07 -5.06
C PHE A 296 -0.16 9.73 -5.80
N LYS A 297 0.56 10.63 -5.12
CA LYS A 297 1.82 11.17 -5.58
C LYS A 297 2.94 10.34 -4.99
N CYS A 298 3.82 9.83 -5.84
CA CYS A 298 4.88 8.91 -5.44
C CYS A 298 6.25 9.34 -5.97
N ASP A 299 7.28 9.05 -5.19
CA ASP A 299 8.67 9.08 -5.65
C ASP A 299 8.96 7.72 -6.30
N TRP A 300 8.91 7.66 -7.64
CA TRP A 300 9.11 6.43 -8.41
C TRP A 300 10.58 6.13 -8.66
N VAL A 301 10.97 4.86 -8.46
CA VAL A 301 12.30 4.36 -8.76
C VAL A 301 12.45 4.12 -10.28
N ASP A 302 13.63 4.45 -10.82
CA ASP A 302 13.99 4.11 -12.20
C ASP A 302 14.17 2.60 -12.31
N ILE A 303 13.34 1.93 -13.11
CA ILE A 303 13.38 0.47 -13.27
C ILE A 303 14.73 -0.02 -13.81
N LYS A 304 15.42 0.78 -14.64
CA LYS A 304 16.66 0.33 -15.30
C LYS A 304 17.87 0.43 -14.38
N LYS A 305 17.87 1.41 -13.47
CA LYS A 305 19.03 1.73 -12.61
C LYS A 305 18.80 1.41 -11.14
N GLY A 306 17.57 1.57 -10.68
CA GLY A 306 17.18 1.46 -9.29
C GLY A 306 16.44 0.17 -8.95
N VAL A 307 16.32 -0.80 -9.87
CA VAL A 307 15.72 -2.11 -9.58
C VAL A 307 16.70 -3.19 -9.99
N LYS A 308 16.93 -4.15 -9.09
CA LYS A 308 17.71 -5.35 -9.39
C LYS A 308 17.14 -6.55 -8.65
N LYS A 309 17.51 -7.75 -9.09
CA LYS A 309 17.28 -8.98 -8.33
C LYS A 309 18.58 -9.41 -7.67
N ASP A 310 18.50 -9.89 -6.45
CA ASP A 310 19.65 -10.48 -5.77
C ASP A 310 19.89 -11.93 -6.25
N LYS A 311 20.89 -12.59 -5.64
CA LYS A 311 21.24 -13.99 -5.94
C LYS A 311 20.13 -14.98 -5.61
N PHE A 312 19.18 -14.59 -4.76
CA PHE A 312 18.05 -15.40 -4.29
C PHE A 312 16.76 -15.07 -5.06
N GLY A 313 16.82 -14.21 -6.07
CA GLY A 313 15.66 -13.80 -6.88
C GLY A 313 14.77 -12.74 -6.22
N MET A 314 15.14 -12.22 -5.05
CA MET A 314 14.41 -11.17 -4.35
C MET A 314 14.59 -9.84 -5.08
N THR A 315 13.51 -9.07 -5.19
CA THR A 315 13.58 -7.74 -5.81
C THR A 315 14.09 -6.72 -4.82
N MET A 316 15.14 -5.99 -5.19
CA MET A 316 15.69 -4.87 -4.42
C MET A 316 15.48 -3.58 -5.18
N VAL A 317 15.23 -2.49 -4.44
CA VAL A 317 15.00 -1.15 -5.03
C VAL A 317 15.94 -0.13 -4.42
N ASN A 318 16.31 0.90 -5.19
CA ASN A 318 17.17 1.98 -4.73
C ASN A 318 16.55 3.35 -5.01
N PHE A 319 16.20 4.06 -3.94
CA PHE A 319 15.55 5.37 -3.99
C PHE A 319 16.49 6.52 -4.34
N ASN A 320 17.80 6.31 -4.41
CA ASN A 320 18.76 7.29 -4.94
C ASN A 320 18.66 7.38 -6.49
N HIS A 321 18.06 6.37 -7.13
CA HIS A 321 17.82 6.33 -8.57
C HIS A 321 16.33 6.54 -8.86
N LEU A 322 15.86 7.78 -8.69
CA LEU A 322 14.50 8.15 -9.05
C LEU A 322 14.31 8.29 -10.56
N LYS A 323 13.17 7.82 -11.07
CA LYS A 323 12.76 7.94 -12.47
C LYS A 323 12.64 9.40 -12.90
N HIS A 324 12.23 10.26 -11.98
CA HIS A 324 12.09 11.69 -12.20
C HIS A 324 12.26 12.48 -10.90
N THR A 325 12.52 13.78 -11.00
CA THR A 325 12.62 14.67 -9.84
C THR A 325 11.28 15.23 -9.41
N GLY A 326 10.22 15.05 -10.22
CA GLY A 326 8.93 15.70 -10.06
C GLY A 326 8.97 17.20 -10.37
N LYS A 327 10.10 17.72 -10.86
CA LYS A 327 10.32 19.15 -11.16
C LYS A 327 9.92 19.52 -12.58
N ASP A 328 9.97 18.61 -13.55
CA ASP A 328 9.53 18.86 -14.92
C ASP A 328 8.01 18.68 -15.04
N ILE A 329 7.34 19.50 -15.85
CA ILE A 329 5.90 19.37 -16.10
C ILE A 329 5.54 18.03 -16.78
N CYS A 330 6.49 17.45 -17.51
CA CYS A 330 6.37 16.15 -18.16
C CYS A 330 6.66 14.96 -17.23
N ASP A 331 7.10 15.20 -15.98
CA ASP A 331 7.28 14.12 -15.00
C ASP A 331 5.93 13.50 -14.63
N ASP A 332 5.91 12.19 -14.38
CA ASP A 332 4.69 11.42 -14.06
C ASP A 332 4.69 10.89 -12.63
N PRO A 333 4.57 11.77 -11.60
CA PRO A 333 4.63 11.35 -10.20
C PRO A 333 3.30 10.76 -9.69
N PHE A 334 2.21 10.88 -10.45
CA PHE A 334 0.88 10.49 -9.99
C PHE A 334 0.49 9.08 -10.44
N VAL A 335 -0.33 8.42 -9.63
CA VAL A 335 -1.02 7.17 -9.95
C VAL A 335 -2.44 7.22 -9.36
N PHE A 336 -3.41 6.53 -9.97
CA PHE A 336 -4.69 6.31 -9.30
C PHE A 336 -4.50 5.47 -8.04
N ALA A 337 -5.19 5.85 -6.96
CA ALA A 337 -5.17 5.07 -5.73
C ALA A 337 -5.62 3.60 -5.95
N SER A 338 -6.54 3.37 -6.89
CA SER A 338 -7.07 2.04 -7.22
C SER A 338 -6.04 1.13 -7.90
N GLN A 339 -5.04 1.69 -8.57
CA GLN A 339 -3.97 0.95 -9.24
C GLN A 339 -2.81 0.61 -8.30
N ALA A 340 -2.73 1.30 -7.15
CA ALA A 340 -1.67 1.14 -6.17
C ALA A 340 -1.86 -0.17 -5.38
N LYS A 341 -0.85 -1.03 -5.40
CA LYS A 341 -0.71 -2.15 -4.48
C LYS A 341 0.32 -1.82 -3.42
N LYS A 342 0.15 -2.37 -2.22
CA LYS A 342 1.03 -2.08 -1.09
C LYS A 342 2.26 -2.99 -1.08
N VAL A 343 3.41 -2.40 -0.77
CA VAL A 343 4.66 -3.12 -0.54
C VAL A 343 5.34 -2.62 0.74
N PHE A 344 6.24 -3.44 1.26
CA PHE A 344 7.18 -3.08 2.30
C PHE A 344 8.61 -3.12 1.75
N TYR A 345 9.46 -2.27 2.30
CA TYR A 345 10.88 -2.12 2.03
C TYR A 345 11.62 -2.50 3.30
N ILE A 346 12.31 -3.64 3.26
CA ILE A 346 13.15 -4.13 4.35
C ILE A 346 14.57 -3.64 4.10
N TYR A 347 15.08 -2.86 5.04
CA TYR A 347 16.45 -2.37 5.01
C TYR A 347 17.37 -3.39 5.65
N ASP A 348 18.46 -3.72 4.95
CA ASP A 348 19.58 -4.48 5.50
C ASP A 348 20.65 -3.47 5.98
N ASP A 349 21.15 -3.67 7.19
CA ASP A 349 22.21 -2.84 7.75
C ASP A 349 23.50 -2.90 6.93
N ARG A 350 23.76 -4.01 6.23
CA ARG A 350 24.91 -4.17 5.33
C ARG A 350 24.74 -3.40 4.02
N ASN A 351 23.50 -3.15 3.59
CA ASN A 351 23.20 -2.50 2.30
C ASN A 351 21.94 -1.61 2.38
N LYS A 352 22.09 -0.48 3.07
CA LYS A 352 20.98 0.45 3.36
C LYS A 352 20.37 1.09 2.11
N ASP A 353 21.13 1.17 1.01
CA ASP A 353 20.68 1.79 -0.24
C ASP A 353 19.82 0.86 -1.11
N TRP A 354 19.79 -0.44 -0.80
CA TRP A 354 19.07 -1.44 -1.59
C TRP A 354 18.10 -2.27 -0.73
N PRO A 355 17.04 -1.66 -0.18
CA PRO A 355 16.03 -2.42 0.53
C PRO A 355 15.37 -3.50 -0.35
N VAL A 356 15.07 -4.63 0.28
CA VAL A 356 14.31 -5.74 -0.31
C VAL A 356 12.83 -5.40 -0.32
N VAL A 357 12.16 -5.66 -1.44
CA VAL A 357 10.72 -5.44 -1.59
C VAL A 357 9.95 -6.68 -1.17
N LEU A 358 9.03 -6.52 -0.21
CA LEU A 358 8.02 -7.50 0.14
C LEU A 358 6.64 -7.04 -0.30
N ASN A 359 5.95 -7.86 -1.08
CA ASN A 359 4.56 -7.59 -1.44
C ASN A 359 3.66 -7.79 -0.23
N ALA A 360 2.82 -6.80 0.09
CA ALA A 360 1.87 -6.95 1.17
C ALA A 360 0.71 -7.85 0.73
N LYS A 361 0.48 -8.95 1.44
CA LYS A 361 -0.78 -9.69 1.35
C LYS A 361 -1.85 -8.94 2.13
N VAL A 362 -3.06 -8.82 1.55
CA VAL A 362 -4.20 -8.22 2.24
C VAL A 362 -4.54 -9.10 3.45
N ARG A 363 -4.54 -8.52 4.65
CA ARG A 363 -4.94 -9.26 5.85
C ARG A 363 -6.43 -9.58 5.73
N ASP A 364 -6.81 -10.79 6.11
CA ASP A 364 -8.19 -11.31 6.15
C ASP A 364 -8.70 -12.02 4.87
N ILE A 365 -7.85 -12.23 3.85
CA ILE A 365 -8.12 -13.18 2.76
C ILE A 365 -7.27 -14.43 3.01
N TYR A 366 -7.93 -15.55 3.35
CA TYR A 366 -7.27 -16.86 3.25
C TYR A 366 -6.97 -17.10 1.76
N ASP A 367 -5.69 -17.14 1.44
CA ASP A 367 -5.15 -17.54 0.14
C ASP A 367 -5.48 -19.02 -0.04
N MET A 368 -6.64 -19.33 -0.61
CA MET A 368 -7.06 -20.69 -0.98
C MET A 368 -6.33 -21.13 -2.26
N GLY A 369 -5.05 -20.76 -2.40
CA GLY A 369 -4.19 -21.12 -3.52
C GLY A 369 -4.79 -20.82 -4.87
N ASP A 370 -4.71 -19.57 -5.33
CA ASP A 370 -4.89 -19.31 -6.76
C ASP A 370 -3.71 -19.97 -7.52
N GLU A 371 -4.03 -20.78 -8.53
CA GLU A 371 -3.13 -21.68 -9.27
C GLU A 371 -1.94 -20.98 -9.98
N GLU A 372 -1.82 -19.65 -9.91
CA GLU A 372 -0.72 -18.89 -10.53
C GLU A 372 0.53 -18.74 -9.65
N SER A 373 0.55 -19.26 -8.42
CA SER A 373 1.78 -19.28 -7.57
C SER A 373 2.56 -20.59 -7.56
N ASN A 374 2.10 -21.62 -8.29
CA ASN A 374 2.75 -22.94 -8.30
C ASN A 374 3.55 -23.15 -9.58
N VAL A 375 4.80 -22.72 -9.59
CA VAL A 375 5.83 -23.34 -10.44
C VAL A 375 6.98 -23.73 -9.50
N ILE A 376 6.97 -24.97 -9.03
CA ILE A 376 7.95 -26.04 -9.32
C ILE A 376 7.62 -27.27 -8.43
N GLU A 377 7.35 -28.37 -9.14
CA GLU A 377 7.55 -29.80 -8.87
C GLU A 377 7.10 -30.46 -7.55
N GLU A 378 6.15 -31.39 -7.72
CA GLU A 378 5.77 -32.45 -6.81
C GLU A 378 6.99 -33.27 -6.34
N ILE A 379 7.15 -33.41 -5.02
CA ILE A 379 7.75 -34.61 -4.43
C ILE A 379 6.83 -35.06 -3.29
N HIS A 380 6.36 -36.29 -3.40
CA HIS A 380 5.59 -37.03 -2.40
C HIS A 380 6.30 -37.05 -1.04
N GLU A 381 5.58 -36.83 0.05
CA GLU A 381 5.52 -37.77 1.20
C GLU A 381 4.49 -37.37 2.29
N GLN A 382 3.51 -38.28 2.46
CA GLN A 382 2.75 -38.74 3.65
C GLN A 382 2.28 -37.76 4.76
N PRO A 383 0.99 -37.82 5.18
CA PRO A 383 0.37 -36.86 6.10
C PRO A 383 0.57 -37.24 7.57
N MET A 384 1.07 -36.30 8.40
CA MET A 384 0.85 -36.39 9.85
C MET A 384 -0.52 -35.80 10.20
N HIS A 385 -1.41 -36.68 10.65
CA HIS A 385 -2.67 -36.31 11.30
C HIS A 385 -2.41 -35.46 12.55
N VAL A 386 -2.65 -34.15 12.46
CA VAL A 386 -2.93 -33.30 13.62
C VAL A 386 -4.37 -32.83 13.49
N THR A 387 -5.14 -33.01 14.56
CA THR A 387 -6.59 -32.86 14.59
C THR A 387 -7.05 -31.47 14.15
N ASN A 388 -7.87 -31.47 13.10
CA ASN A 388 -8.31 -30.34 12.28
C ASN A 388 -9.32 -29.36 12.95
N GLU A 389 -9.37 -29.28 14.28
CA GLU A 389 -10.40 -28.49 14.97
C GLU A 389 -9.91 -27.10 15.42
N ALA A 390 -8.61 -26.88 15.56
CA ALA A 390 -8.06 -25.59 15.99
C ALA A 390 -7.93 -24.56 14.84
N ALA A 391 -7.95 -25.00 13.58
CA ALA A 391 -7.75 -24.14 12.41
C ALA A 391 -9.03 -23.44 11.93
N GLN A 392 -10.22 -23.90 12.36
CA GLN A 392 -11.51 -23.32 11.95
C GLN A 392 -11.95 -22.12 12.79
N ASN A 393 -11.32 -21.88 13.95
CA ASN A 393 -11.65 -20.75 14.79
C ASN A 393 -10.71 -19.57 14.51
N GLY A 394 -11.23 -18.61 13.75
CA GLY A 394 -10.59 -17.32 13.45
C GLY A 394 -10.23 -16.53 14.71
N ASN A 395 -9.12 -16.88 15.34
CA ASN A 395 -8.55 -16.22 16.51
C ASN A 395 -7.70 -15.03 16.06
N ASP A 396 -8.37 -13.97 15.59
CA ASP A 396 -7.80 -12.63 15.46
C ASP A 396 -8.37 -11.75 16.59
N LEU A 397 -7.88 -12.00 17.81
CA LEU A 397 -8.30 -11.31 19.04
C LEU A 397 -7.24 -10.37 19.62
N VAL A 398 -6.02 -10.33 19.07
CA VAL A 398 -5.07 -9.26 19.41
C VAL A 398 -5.01 -8.25 18.28
N ARG A 399 -6.08 -7.46 18.17
CA ARG A 399 -5.86 -6.05 17.88
C ARG A 399 -5.54 -5.42 19.23
N THR A 400 -4.26 -5.13 19.48
CA THR A 400 -3.99 -3.91 20.25
C THR A 400 -4.86 -2.85 19.59
N ALA A 401 -5.70 -2.18 20.37
CA ALA A 401 -6.35 -0.97 19.93
C ALA A 401 -5.22 -0.02 19.51
N VAL A 402 -4.85 -0.07 18.24
CA VAL A 402 -4.26 1.08 17.58
C VAL A 402 -5.47 1.96 17.32
N ASP A 403 -6.00 2.49 18.42
CA ASP A 403 -6.88 3.63 18.38
C ASP A 403 -6.06 4.70 17.65
N ASP A 404 -6.48 5.02 16.43
CA ASP A 404 -5.95 6.12 15.61
C ASP A 404 -6.00 7.49 16.35
N ASP A 405 -6.52 7.53 17.58
CA ASP A 405 -6.64 8.70 18.45
C ASP A 405 -5.40 8.91 19.37
N ASN A 406 -4.47 7.94 19.53
CA ASN A 406 -3.35 8.03 20.49
C ASN A 406 -1.93 8.18 19.91
N ASP A 407 -1.74 8.22 18.58
CA ASP A 407 -0.42 8.46 17.97
C ASP A 407 -0.12 9.98 17.79
N PHE A 408 -0.25 10.75 18.88
CA PHE A 408 0.20 12.14 18.96
C PHE A 408 1.12 12.32 20.17
N PHE A 409 2.42 12.37 19.91
CA PHE A 409 3.35 13.10 20.77
C PHE A 409 3.93 14.23 19.92
N GLU A 410 3.40 15.43 20.12
CA GLU A 410 4.11 16.65 19.77
C GLU A 410 5.18 16.80 20.85
N VAL A 411 6.44 16.56 20.48
CA VAL A 411 7.57 16.95 21.33
C VAL A 411 7.80 18.41 21.02
N ASP A 412 7.34 19.30 21.92
CA ASP A 412 7.64 20.72 21.84
C ASP A 412 9.16 20.89 21.90
N ALA A 413 9.74 21.20 20.75
CA ALA A 413 11.11 21.63 20.63
C ALA A 413 11.19 23.14 20.90
N ASP A 414 10.88 23.53 22.14
CA ASP A 414 11.16 24.87 22.67
C ASP A 414 11.55 24.73 24.15
N ASN A 415 12.69 24.10 24.41
CA ASN A 415 13.43 24.31 25.66
C ASN A 415 14.65 25.17 25.34
N HIS A 416 14.41 26.47 25.16
CA HIS A 416 15.44 27.49 25.30
C HIS A 416 15.21 28.27 26.59
N ILE A 417 16.00 27.88 27.61
CA ILE A 417 16.74 28.76 28.51
C ILE A 417 15.93 29.91 29.12
N GLY A 418 15.38 29.67 30.32
CA GLY A 418 15.11 30.70 31.31
C GLY A 418 16.20 30.63 32.38
N ILE A 419 17.16 31.53 32.31
CA ILE A 419 18.12 31.80 33.39
C ILE A 419 17.31 32.51 34.48
N ASN A 420 17.21 31.91 35.66
CA ASN A 420 16.69 32.57 36.85
C ASN A 420 17.75 33.57 37.33
N GLU A 421 17.49 34.86 37.15
CA GLU A 421 18.11 35.89 37.99
C GLU A 421 17.27 36.01 39.26
N GLU A 422 17.94 35.77 40.38
CA GLU A 422 17.46 35.93 41.75
C GLU A 422 17.27 37.42 42.06
N GLU A 423 16.08 37.81 42.47
CA GLU A 423 15.86 38.96 43.35
C GLU A 423 14.81 38.56 44.39
N GLU A 424 15.25 38.23 45.60
CA GLU A 424 14.49 38.49 46.83
C GLU A 424 15.48 39.00 47.90
N GLU A 425 15.06 40.10 48.51
CA GLU A 425 15.40 40.73 49.81
C GLU A 425 16.58 40.21 50.65
#